data_AF-A0A2R6D488-F1
#
_entry.id   AF-A0A2R6D488-F1
#
_cell.length_a   1.000
_cell.length_b   1.000
_cell.length_c   1.000
_cell.angle_alpha   90.00
_cell.angle_beta   90.00
_cell.angle_gamma   90.00
#
_symmetry.space_group_name_H-M   'P 1'
#
loop_
_entity.id
_entity.type
_entity.pdbx_description
1 polymer ?
#
loop_
_entity_poly.entity_id
_entity_poly.type
_entity_poly.pdbx_seq_one_letter_code
_entity_poly.pdbx_strand_id
1 'polypeptide(L)'
;MENFVAWFGPVDDLLAQNVLSAPLIAYLLLGLVVLNMIGRALEYKQHQSQAASGDWRDVTRHPLRVGTNFLLVVGAFYYMTIAHHGGLVFSTLVVSVFLTDLFEFESRQVEVRNDRELTAPKGAVTASVFALAYILFQTFFFVVAPFWSQVV
;
A
#
# COMPACT_ATOMS: atom_id res chain seq x y z
N MET A 1 9.94 -18.03 19.29
CA MET A 1 10.11 -16.58 19.49
C MET A 1 11.60 -16.33 19.54
N GLU A 2 12.25 -16.16 18.39
CA GLU A 2 13.70 -15.95 18.36
C GLU A 2 14.02 -14.63 17.67
N ASN A 3 14.80 -13.83 18.41
CA ASN A 3 15.56 -12.64 18.01
C ASN A 3 14.79 -11.33 17.85
N PHE A 4 13.91 -11.00 18.81
CA PHE A 4 13.71 -9.59 19.13
C PHE A 4 14.85 -9.15 20.07
N VAL A 5 15.82 -8.41 19.54
CA VAL A 5 16.84 -7.76 20.39
C VAL A 5 16.13 -6.65 21.14
N ALA A 6 15.98 -6.80 22.47
CA ALA A 6 15.35 -5.80 23.32
C ALA A 6 16.32 -4.63 23.54
N TRP A 7 16.15 -3.56 22.79
CA TRP A 7 16.96 -2.34 22.88
C TRP A 7 16.58 -1.47 24.10
N PHE A 8 15.34 -1.61 24.61
CA PHE A 8 14.76 -0.82 25.70
C PHE A 8 14.07 -1.67 26.79
N GLY A 9 14.28 -2.99 26.81
CA GLY A 9 13.84 -3.87 27.91
C GLY A 9 12.31 -3.93 28.04
N PRO A 10 11.71 -3.73 29.24
CA PRO A 10 10.26 -3.89 29.46
C PRO A 10 9.38 -2.97 28.59
N VAL A 11 9.93 -1.84 28.13
CA VAL A 11 9.23 -0.94 27.20
C VAL A 11 9.00 -1.64 25.85
N ASP A 12 9.96 -2.45 25.40
CA ASP A 12 9.82 -3.18 24.15
C ASP A 12 8.75 -4.28 24.23
N ASP A 13 8.65 -4.97 25.36
CA ASP A 13 7.59 -5.98 25.57
C ASP A 13 6.21 -5.33 25.57
N LEU A 14 6.07 -4.16 26.23
CA LEU A 14 4.82 -3.41 26.22
C LEU A 14 4.48 -2.88 24.82
N LEU A 15 5.46 -2.37 24.08
CA LEU A 15 5.26 -1.93 22.69
C LEU A 15 4.91 -3.11 21.79
N ALA A 16 5.60 -4.24 21.88
CA ALA A 16 5.35 -5.44 21.10
C ALA A 16 3.95 -6.03 21.35
N GLN A 17 3.51 -6.06 22.61
CA GLN A 17 2.21 -6.63 22.98
C GLN A 17 1.05 -5.68 22.65
N ASN A 18 1.20 -4.37 22.87
CA ASN A 18 0.06 -3.44 22.83
C ASN A 18 0.03 -2.55 21.58
N VAL A 19 1.17 -2.19 21.00
CA VAL A 19 1.27 -1.16 19.94
C VAL A 19 1.76 -1.74 18.60
N LEU A 20 2.63 -2.74 18.63
CA LEU A 20 3.31 -3.32 17.47
C LEU A 20 2.86 -4.76 17.20
N SER A 21 1.69 -5.14 17.70
CA SER A 21 1.13 -6.47 17.48
C SER A 21 0.78 -6.67 16.00
N ALA A 22 1.01 -7.87 15.49
CA ALA A 22 0.73 -8.20 14.08
C ALA A 22 -0.71 -7.84 13.63
N PRO A 23 -1.77 -8.06 14.44
CA PRO A 23 -3.12 -7.66 14.06
C PRO A 23 -3.29 -6.14 13.94
N LEU A 24 -2.77 -5.36 14.90
CA LEU A 24 -2.87 -3.90 14.87
C LEU A 24 -2.16 -3.31 13.64
N ILE A 25 -0.95 -3.80 13.35
CA ILE A 25 -0.22 -3.38 12.15
C ILE A 25 -0.99 -3.77 10.88
N ALA A 26 -1.61 -4.94 10.82
CA ALA A 26 -2.44 -5.32 9.68
C ALA A 26 -3.66 -4.39 9.50
N TYR A 27 -4.33 -3.96 10.58
CA TYR A 27 -5.41 -2.97 10.51
C TYR A 27 -4.92 -1.61 10.01
N LEU A 28 -3.75 -1.15 10.47
CA LEU A 28 -3.14 0.10 10.01
C LEU A 28 -2.78 0.03 8.52
N LEU A 29 -2.21 -1.10 8.08
CA LEU A 29 -1.89 -1.34 6.68
C LEU A 29 -3.15 -1.40 5.81
N LEU A 30 -4.22 -2.04 6.28
CA LEU A 30 -5.52 -2.02 5.61
C LEU A 30 -6.02 -0.57 5.41
N GLY A 31 -5.98 0.24 6.47
CA GLY A 31 -6.32 1.65 6.40
C GLY A 31 -5.45 2.43 5.41
N LEU A 32 -4.13 2.18 5.41
CA LEU A 32 -3.19 2.81 4.48
C LEU A 32 -3.44 2.40 3.03
N VAL A 33 -3.79 1.14 2.74
CA VAL A 33 -4.14 0.69 1.39
C VAL A 33 -5.38 1.43 0.90
N VAL A 34 -6.42 1.53 1.73
CA VAL A 34 -7.64 2.27 1.38
C VAL A 34 -7.35 3.75 1.15
N LEU A 35 -6.58 4.40 2.03
CA LEU A 35 -6.19 5.80 1.87
C LEU A 35 -5.34 6.02 0.61
N ASN A 36 -4.46 5.09 0.27
CA ASN A 36 -3.66 5.14 -0.95
C ASN A 36 -4.55 5.05 -2.20
N MET A 37 -5.54 4.15 -2.21
CA MET A 37 -6.52 4.02 -3.30
C MET A 37 -7.38 5.28 -3.46
N ILE A 38 -7.82 5.88 -2.35
CA ILE A 38 -8.52 7.18 -2.37
C ILE A 38 -7.59 8.27 -2.93
N GLY A 39 -6.35 8.32 -2.44
CA GLY A 39 -5.32 9.23 -2.92
C GLY A 39 -5.11 9.13 -4.43
N ARG A 40 -5.13 7.92 -5.00
CA ARG A 40 -5.06 7.71 -6.44
C ARG A 40 -6.25 8.30 -7.19
N ALA A 41 -7.47 8.11 -6.68
CA ALA A 41 -8.65 8.68 -7.33
C ALA A 41 -8.62 10.22 -7.34
N LEU A 42 -8.08 10.83 -6.27
CA LEU A 42 -7.90 12.28 -6.18
C LEU A 42 -6.79 12.77 -7.12
N GLU A 43 -5.66 12.07 -7.15
CA GLU A 43 -4.53 12.39 -8.02
C GLU A 43 -4.90 12.26 -9.50
N TYR A 44 -5.68 11.25 -9.88
CA TYR A 44 -6.14 11.12 -11.27
C TYR A 44 -7.03 12.30 -11.70
N LYS A 45 -7.86 12.84 -10.80
CA LYS A 45 -8.64 14.06 -11.06
C LYS A 45 -7.73 15.29 -11.16
N GLN A 46 -6.72 15.38 -10.32
CA GLN A 46 -5.71 16.43 -10.38
C GLN A 46 -4.96 16.40 -11.71
N HIS A 47 -4.52 15.22 -12.17
CA HIS A 47 -3.83 15.07 -13.46
C HIS A 47 -4.71 15.48 -14.64
N GLN A 48 -6.01 15.15 -14.65
CA GLN A 48 -6.93 15.63 -15.66
C GLN A 48 -7.02 17.16 -15.70
N SER A 49 -7.08 17.80 -14.53
CA SER A 49 -7.09 19.27 -14.45
C SER A 49 -5.76 19.88 -14.90
N GLN A 50 -4.63 19.24 -14.63
CA GLN A 50 -3.29 19.71 -15.01
C GLN A 50 -3.04 19.51 -16.50
N ALA A 51 -3.49 18.39 -17.07
CA ALA A 51 -3.36 18.09 -18.50
C ALA A 51 -4.06 19.12 -19.40
N ALA A 52 -5.04 19.88 -18.87
CA ALA A 52 -5.69 20.96 -19.60
C ALA A 52 -4.74 22.11 -19.99
N SER A 53 -3.58 22.26 -19.34
CA SER A 53 -2.57 23.25 -19.75
C SER A 53 -1.79 22.82 -21.00
N GLY A 54 -1.78 21.52 -21.33
CA GLY A 54 -0.95 20.96 -22.39
C GLY A 54 0.54 20.88 -22.07
N ASP A 55 1.02 21.44 -20.93
CA ASP A 55 2.40 21.27 -20.50
C ASP A 55 2.54 20.08 -19.55
N TRP A 56 3.28 19.05 -19.99
CA TRP A 56 3.54 17.86 -19.18
C TRP A 56 4.27 18.17 -17.86
N ARG A 57 4.96 19.32 -17.76
CA ARG A 57 5.63 19.76 -16.53
C ARG A 57 4.66 20.16 -15.43
N ASP A 58 3.42 20.51 -15.77
CA ASP A 58 2.39 20.84 -14.80
C ASP A 58 1.80 19.59 -14.13
N VAL A 59 2.02 18.41 -14.72
CA VAL A 59 1.59 17.12 -14.16
C VAL A 59 2.49 16.77 -12.97
N THR A 60 1.93 16.90 -11.77
CA THR A 60 2.65 16.71 -10.50
C THR A 60 2.01 15.62 -9.64
N ARG A 61 2.78 15.10 -8.67
CA ARG A 61 2.31 14.03 -7.77
C ARG A 61 1.55 14.62 -6.59
N HIS A 62 0.47 13.96 -6.19
CA HIS A 62 -0.33 14.37 -5.04
C HIS A 62 0.41 14.03 -3.73
N PRO A 63 0.56 14.96 -2.77
CA PRO A 63 1.33 14.73 -1.54
C PRO A 63 0.78 13.59 -0.68
N LEU A 64 -0.55 13.47 -0.58
CA LEU A 64 -1.20 12.32 0.07
C LEU A 64 -0.77 10.98 -0.54
N ARG A 65 -0.65 10.90 -1.87
CA ARG A 65 -0.23 9.68 -2.56
C ARG A 65 1.24 9.39 -2.30
N VAL A 66 2.10 10.41 -2.29
CA VAL A 66 3.52 10.26 -1.93
C VAL A 66 3.69 9.76 -0.50
N GLY A 67 3.01 10.38 0.46
CA GLY A 67 3.06 9.98 1.87
C GLY A 67 2.52 8.57 2.11
N THR A 68 1.32 8.27 1.62
CA THR A 68 0.70 6.95 1.81
C THR A 68 1.49 5.83 1.14
N ASN A 69 2.05 6.05 -0.05
CA ASN A 69 2.86 5.05 -0.73
C ASN A 69 4.19 4.79 0.00
N PHE A 70 4.83 5.83 0.52
CA PHE A 70 6.02 5.67 1.36
C PHE A 70 5.70 4.89 2.64
N LEU A 71 4.64 5.27 3.34
CA LEU A 71 4.19 4.59 4.56
C LEU A 71 3.78 3.15 4.30
N LEU A 72 3.16 2.84 3.15
CA LEU A 72 2.83 1.48 2.76
C LEU A 72 4.08 0.64 2.55
N VAL A 73 5.08 1.13 1.82
CA VAL A 73 6.33 0.40 1.59
C VAL A 73 7.04 0.12 2.92
N VAL A 74 7.26 1.14 3.74
CA VAL A 74 7.90 0.99 5.06
C VAL A 74 7.08 0.07 5.96
N GLY A 75 5.75 0.27 6.02
CA GLY A 75 4.85 -0.52 6.84
C GLY A 75 4.79 -1.99 6.41
N ALA A 76 4.85 -2.29 5.11
CA ALA A 76 4.83 -3.66 4.61
C ALA A 76 6.12 -4.40 4.98
N PHE A 77 7.29 -3.78 4.78
CA PHE A 77 8.56 -4.36 5.22
C PHE A 77 8.63 -4.51 6.72
N TYR A 78 8.08 -3.56 7.49
CA TYR A 78 7.95 -3.70 8.92
C TYR A 78 7.04 -4.87 9.32
N TYR A 79 5.89 -5.03 8.67
CA TYR A 79 5.00 -6.14 8.91
C TYR A 79 5.65 -7.51 8.62
N MET A 80 6.56 -7.58 7.65
CA MET A 80 7.38 -8.78 7.40
C MET A 80 8.31 -9.16 8.56
N THR A 81 8.75 -8.21 9.41
CA THR A 81 9.59 -8.55 10.57
C THR A 81 8.78 -9.18 11.70
N ILE A 82 7.49 -8.85 11.82
CA ILE A 82 6.61 -9.36 12.87
C ILE A 82 5.85 -10.61 12.41
N ALA A 83 5.35 -10.60 11.17
CA ALA A 83 4.57 -11.69 10.57
C ALA A 83 5.25 -12.14 9.28
N HIS A 84 6.29 -12.98 9.40
CA HIS A 84 7.22 -13.28 8.30
C HIS A 84 6.55 -13.67 6.97
N HIS A 85 5.73 -14.72 6.98
CA HIS A 85 5.07 -15.18 5.77
C HIS A 85 4.03 -14.17 5.26
N GLY A 86 3.18 -13.68 6.18
CA GLY A 86 2.16 -12.68 5.92
C GLY A 86 2.72 -11.44 5.23
N GLY A 87 3.74 -10.86 5.85
CA GLY A 87 4.38 -9.63 5.40
C GLY A 87 5.29 -9.80 4.19
N LEU A 88 5.89 -10.97 3.93
CA LEU A 88 6.65 -11.20 2.69
C LEU A 88 5.74 -11.07 1.46
N VAL A 89 4.58 -11.76 1.49
CA VAL A 89 3.61 -11.71 0.39
C VAL A 89 3.05 -10.29 0.26
N PHE A 90 2.66 -9.66 1.37
CA PHE A 90 2.14 -8.29 1.34
C PHE A 90 3.17 -7.28 0.81
N SER A 91 4.44 -7.39 1.21
CA SER A 91 5.53 -6.53 0.72
C SER A 91 5.72 -6.67 -0.78
N THR A 92 5.64 -7.90 -1.32
CA THR A 92 5.73 -8.13 -2.76
C THR A 92 4.60 -7.43 -3.52
N LEU A 93 3.38 -7.48 -2.98
CA LEU A 93 2.22 -6.79 -3.55
C LEU A 93 2.36 -5.27 -3.46
N VAL A 94 2.81 -4.74 -2.32
CA VAL A 94 3.03 -3.30 -2.13
C VAL A 94 4.15 -2.76 -3.01
N VAL A 95 5.24 -3.51 -3.20
CA VAL A 95 6.29 -3.15 -4.17
C VAL A 95 5.72 -3.11 -5.58
N SER A 96 4.82 -4.05 -5.93
CA SER A 96 4.15 -4.02 -7.23
C SER A 96 3.28 -2.77 -7.39
N VAL A 97 2.50 -2.40 -6.35
CA VAL A 97 1.73 -1.13 -6.32
C VAL A 97 2.66 0.07 -6.53
N PHE A 98 3.76 0.14 -5.77
CA PHE A 98 4.75 1.21 -5.86
C PHE A 98 5.33 1.34 -7.27
N LEU A 99 5.74 0.23 -7.89
CA LEU A 99 6.31 0.23 -9.23
C LEU A 99 5.28 0.64 -10.28
N THR A 100 4.05 0.12 -10.20
CA THR A 100 2.98 0.53 -11.10
C THR A 100 2.65 2.01 -10.98
N ASP A 101 2.66 2.57 -9.77
CA ASP A 101 2.46 4.02 -9.56
C ASP A 101 3.56 4.86 -10.20
N LEU A 102 4.82 4.42 -10.14
CA LEU A 102 5.93 5.13 -10.78
C LEU A 102 5.73 5.21 -12.29
N PHE A 103 5.48 4.07 -12.94
CA PHE A 103 5.29 4.03 -14.40
C PHE A 103 4.00 4.72 -14.83
N GLU A 104 2.95 4.63 -14.03
CA GLU A 104 1.71 5.37 -14.26
C GLU A 104 1.98 6.87 -14.34
N PHE A 105 2.69 7.44 -13.36
CA PHE A 105 3.02 8.86 -13.37
C PHE A 105 3.81 9.28 -14.63
N GLU A 106 4.87 8.54 -14.97
CA GLU A 106 5.66 8.81 -16.18
C GLU A 106 4.79 8.69 -17.44
N SER A 107 3.86 7.74 -17.48
CA SER A 107 2.94 7.58 -18.61
C SER A 107 2.02 8.79 -18.79
N ARG A 108 1.53 9.42 -17.70
CA ARG A 108 0.70 10.63 -17.79
C ARG A 108 1.48 11.80 -18.39
N GLN A 109 2.73 11.98 -17.99
CA GLN A 109 3.58 13.01 -18.59
C GLN A 109 3.82 12.77 -20.08
N VAL A 110 4.06 11.51 -20.47
CA VAL A 110 4.22 11.13 -21.87
C VAL A 110 2.93 11.35 -22.67
N GLU A 111 1.76 11.05 -22.12
CA GLU A 111 0.48 11.28 -22.79
C GLU A 111 0.24 12.77 -23.05
N VAL A 112 0.42 13.63 -22.03
CA VAL A 112 0.30 15.09 -22.19
C VAL A 112 1.30 15.62 -23.21
N ARG A 113 2.56 15.17 -23.16
CA ARG A 113 3.61 15.58 -24.11
C ARG A 113 3.30 15.23 -25.56
N ASN A 114 2.44 14.23 -25.79
CA ASN A 114 2.06 13.77 -27.13
C ASN A 114 0.61 14.11 -27.47
N ASP A 115 -0.01 15.08 -26.78
CA ASP A 115 -1.38 15.54 -27.00
C ASP A 115 -2.41 14.39 -26.96
N ARG A 116 -2.19 13.40 -26.09
CA ARG A 116 -3.09 12.26 -25.89
C ARG A 116 -3.98 12.49 -24.68
N GLU A 117 -5.21 12.00 -24.78
CA GLU A 117 -6.11 11.93 -23.62
C GLU A 117 -5.51 11.04 -22.54
N LEU A 118 -5.68 11.46 -21.28
CA LEU A 118 -5.19 10.68 -20.14
C LEU A 118 -5.96 9.37 -20.03
N THR A 119 -5.22 8.26 -19.98
CA THR A 119 -5.83 6.96 -19.72
C THR A 119 -6.05 6.73 -18.21
N ALA A 120 -7.01 5.87 -17.85
CA ALA A 120 -7.22 5.50 -16.45
C ALA A 120 -6.05 4.66 -15.92
N PRO A 121 -5.72 4.74 -14.61
CA PRO A 121 -4.55 4.07 -14.02
C PRO A 121 -4.77 2.57 -13.76
N LYS A 122 -5.03 1.80 -14.81
CA LYS A 122 -5.50 0.41 -14.72
C LYS A 122 -4.50 -0.50 -14.00
N GLY A 123 -3.21 -0.39 -14.35
CA GLY A 123 -2.17 -1.28 -13.80
C GLY A 123 -2.05 -1.11 -12.28
N ALA A 124 -2.01 0.14 -11.84
CA ALA A 124 -1.92 0.44 -10.43
C ALA A 124 -3.20 0.05 -9.68
N VAL A 125 -4.39 0.28 -10.27
CA VAL A 125 -5.67 -0.16 -9.68
C VAL A 125 -5.69 -1.66 -9.46
N THR A 126 -5.29 -2.45 -10.46
CA THR A 126 -5.20 -3.91 -10.33
C THR A 126 -4.25 -4.33 -9.22
N ALA A 127 -3.04 -3.76 -9.18
CA ALA A 127 -2.07 -4.06 -8.12
C ALA A 127 -2.63 -3.74 -6.71
N SER A 128 -3.30 -2.60 -6.56
CA SER A 128 -3.90 -2.20 -5.29
C SER A 128 -5.05 -3.11 -4.86
N VAL A 129 -5.85 -3.63 -5.80
CA VAL A 129 -6.91 -4.61 -5.48
C VAL A 129 -6.31 -5.89 -4.91
N PHE A 130 -5.21 -6.39 -5.48
CA PHE A 130 -4.54 -7.56 -4.92
C PHE A 130 -3.95 -7.29 -3.52
N ALA A 131 -3.29 -6.14 -3.33
CA ALA A 131 -2.80 -5.73 -2.02
C ALA A 131 -3.94 -5.62 -0.98
N LEU A 132 -5.06 -5.01 -1.37
CA LEU A 132 -6.25 -4.88 -0.53
C LEU A 132 -6.85 -6.25 -0.18
N ALA A 133 -7.05 -7.12 -1.16
CA ALA A 133 -7.61 -8.44 -0.95
C ALA A 133 -6.74 -9.27 0.02
N TYR A 134 -5.42 -9.18 -0.14
CA TYR A 134 -4.50 -9.91 0.72
C TYR A 134 -4.49 -9.37 2.16
N ILE A 135 -4.42 -8.05 2.34
CA ILE A 135 -4.41 -7.50 3.71
C ILE A 135 -5.78 -7.70 4.39
N LEU A 136 -6.89 -7.63 3.65
CA LEU A 136 -8.20 -8.03 4.16
C LEU A 136 -8.21 -9.49 4.62
N PHE A 137 -7.66 -10.41 3.82
CA PHE A 137 -7.54 -11.81 4.22
C PHE A 137 -6.76 -11.95 5.53
N GLN A 138 -5.60 -11.30 5.65
CA GLN A 138 -4.80 -11.33 6.88
C GLN A 138 -5.55 -10.75 8.08
N THR A 139 -6.23 -9.62 7.90
CA THR A 139 -6.98 -8.92 8.95
C THR A 139 -8.21 -9.70 9.43
N PHE A 140 -8.95 -10.32 8.51
CA PHE A 140 -10.21 -11.00 8.79
C PHE A 140 -10.08 -12.53 8.85
N PHE A 141 -8.86 -13.07 8.85
CA PHE A 141 -8.66 -14.52 8.86
C PHE A 141 -9.34 -15.20 10.06
N PHE A 142 -9.46 -14.53 11.20
CA PHE A 142 -10.16 -15.06 12.37
C PHE A 142 -11.63 -15.44 12.11
N VAL A 143 -12.26 -14.84 11.08
CA VAL A 143 -13.62 -15.20 10.64
C VAL A 143 -13.61 -16.49 9.82
N VAL A 144 -12.56 -16.71 9.04
CA VAL A 144 -12.39 -17.86 8.14
C VAL A 144 -11.81 -19.09 8.87
N ALA A 145 -10.91 -18.86 9.82
CA ALA A 145 -10.16 -19.87 10.54
C ALA A 145 -11.03 -20.99 11.15
N PRO A 146 -12.19 -20.72 11.79
CA PRO A 146 -13.02 -21.77 12.39
C PRO A 146 -13.60 -22.77 11.38
N PHE A 147 -13.77 -22.34 10.13
CA PHE A 147 -14.27 -23.20 9.04
C PHE A 147 -13.10 -23.92 8.36
N TRP A 148 -11.99 -23.21 8.15
CA TRP A 148 -10.81 -23.78 7.51
C TRP A 148 -10.21 -24.94 8.31
N SER A 149 -10.16 -24.82 9.63
CA SER A 149 -9.64 -25.86 10.53
C SER A 149 -10.50 -27.14 10.61
N GLN A 150 -11.65 -27.17 9.92
CA GLN A 150 -12.48 -28.38 9.80
C GLN A 150 -12.11 -29.22 8.57
N VAL A 151 -11.43 -28.62 7.59
CA VAL A 151 -11.10 -29.24 6.29
C VAL A 151 -9.62 -29.56 6.18
N VAL A 152 -8.76 -28.72 6.78
CA VAL A 152 -7.30 -28.88 6.87
C VAL A 152 -6.92 -29.03 8.32
#